data_AF-A0A7Y7D796-F1
#
_entry.id   AF-A0A7Y7D796-F1
#
_cell.length_a   1.000
_cell.length_b   1.000
_cell.length_c   1.000
_cell.angle_alpha   90.00
_cell.angle_beta   90.00
_cell.angle_gamma   90.00
#
_symmetry.space_group_name_H-M   'P 1'
#
loop_
_entity.id
_entity.type
_entity.pdbx_description
1 polymer ?
#
loop_
_entity_poly.entity_id
_entity_poly.type
_entity_poly.pdbx_seq_one_letter_code
_entity_poly.pdbx_strand_id
1 'polypeptide(L)'
;GRDIYIREGCHVCHTQMIRPFRAETERYGHYSTANEDVWEHPFLWGSKRTGPDLDRVGGRYSDDWHRAHLYNPRDVVPESKMPAYPWLFTNRVSGADTAEKMEVMRKMGVPYTDEQIANAADDVNGKYEIDALVTYLQALGKTHSEYTNKR
;
A
#
# COMPACT_ATOMS: atom_id res chain seq x y z
N GLY A 1 -7.24 -1.84 0.95
CA GLY A 1 -5.82 -2.09 1.24
C GLY A 1 -5.13 -0.86 1.76
N ARG A 2 -4.89 0.12 0.87
CA ARG A 2 -4.30 1.42 1.22
C ARG A 2 -4.96 2.12 2.41
N ASP A 3 -6.29 2.20 2.42
CA ASP A 3 -7.01 2.80 3.55
C ASP A 3 -6.83 2.05 4.86
N ILE A 4 -6.63 0.72 4.80
CA ILE A 4 -6.31 -0.10 5.98
C ILE A 4 -4.89 0.22 6.45
N TYR A 5 -3.93 0.35 5.54
CA TYR A 5 -2.56 0.81 5.86
C TYR A 5 -2.55 2.18 6.56
N ILE A 6 -3.44 3.09 6.15
CA ILE A 6 -3.65 4.39 6.81
C ILE A 6 -4.29 4.19 8.19
N ARG A 7 -5.39 3.44 8.27
CA ARG A 7 -6.15 3.16 9.51
C ARG A 7 -5.28 2.54 10.60
N GLU A 8 -4.40 1.62 10.22
CA GLU A 8 -3.47 0.92 11.12
C GLU A 8 -2.24 1.76 11.48
N GLY A 9 -2.07 2.95 10.90
CA GLY A 9 -0.95 3.83 11.22
C GLY A 9 0.40 3.33 10.74
N CYS A 10 0.46 2.46 9.73
CA CYS A 10 1.72 1.88 9.26
C CYS A 10 2.73 2.95 8.82
N HIS A 11 2.23 4.05 8.23
CA HIS A 11 2.99 5.23 7.83
C HIS A 11 3.73 5.96 8.98
N VAL A 12 3.39 5.68 10.24
CA VAL A 12 4.10 6.23 11.42
C VAL A 12 5.46 5.54 11.61
N CYS A 13 5.60 4.31 11.13
CA CYS A 13 6.81 3.49 11.27
C CYS A 13 7.55 3.26 9.95
N HIS A 14 6.83 3.32 8.84
CA HIS A 14 7.33 2.99 7.50
C HIS A 14 7.19 4.18 6.58
N THR A 15 8.29 4.48 5.87
CA THR A 15 8.29 5.45 4.77
C THR A 15 7.98 4.76 3.45
N GLN A 16 7.49 5.53 2.49
CA GLN A 16 7.36 5.14 1.09
C GLN A 16 8.03 6.23 0.24
N MET A 17 9.33 6.45 0.47
CA MET A 17 10.12 7.46 -0.23
C MET A 17 11.61 7.15 -0.07
N ILE A 18 12.19 6.52 -1.09
CA ILE A 18 13.61 6.20 -1.18
C ILE A 18 14.37 7.44 -1.67
N ARG A 19 15.35 7.88 -0.88
CA ARG A 19 16.16 9.05 -1.21
C ARG A 19 17.23 8.71 -2.26
N PRO A 20 17.67 9.69 -3.08
CA PRO A 20 18.64 9.46 -4.17
C PRO A 20 20.09 9.38 -3.66
N PHE A 21 20.33 8.53 -2.65
CA PHE A 21 21.65 8.20 -2.15
C PHE A 21 21.99 6.74 -2.47
N ARG A 22 23.24 6.48 -2.86
CA ARG A 22 23.71 5.13 -3.21
C ARG A 22 23.32 4.07 -2.18
N ALA A 23 23.54 4.36 -0.88
CA ALA A 23 23.25 3.41 0.19
C ALA A 23 21.75 3.10 0.36
N GLU A 24 20.86 4.04 0.03
CA GLU A 24 19.41 3.75 0.02
C GLU A 24 19.04 2.95 -1.22
N THR A 25 19.62 3.30 -2.37
CA THR A 25 19.34 2.59 -3.61
C THR A 25 19.79 1.13 -3.56
N GLU A 26 20.94 0.84 -2.97
CA GLU A 26 21.42 -0.53 -2.76
C GLU A 26 20.52 -1.33 -1.79
N ARG A 27 19.89 -0.66 -0.83
CA ARG A 27 19.06 -1.31 0.20
C ARG A 27 17.62 -1.56 -0.25
N TYR A 28 17.02 -0.57 -0.91
CA TYR A 28 15.59 -0.53 -1.18
C TYR A 28 15.26 -0.60 -2.68
N GLY A 29 16.19 -0.26 -3.58
CA GLY A 29 15.94 -0.19 -5.02
C GLY A 29 15.98 1.23 -5.56
N HIS A 30 15.52 1.45 -6.80
CA HIS A 30 15.55 2.77 -7.43
C HIS A 30 14.91 3.85 -6.54
N TYR A 31 15.53 5.03 -6.47
CA TYR A 31 15.00 6.15 -5.71
C TYR A 31 13.60 6.54 -6.21
N SER A 32 12.74 6.99 -5.29
CA SER A 32 11.35 7.32 -5.62
C SER A 32 11.30 8.56 -6.50
N THR A 33 10.32 8.57 -7.41
CA THR A 33 10.09 9.68 -8.33
C THR A 33 8.70 10.24 -8.14
N ALA A 34 8.51 11.55 -8.36
CA ALA A 34 7.22 12.20 -8.15
C ALA A 34 6.08 11.59 -8.97
N ASN A 35 6.37 10.92 -10.09
CA ASN A 35 5.37 10.29 -10.94
C ASN A 35 4.74 9.03 -10.32
N GLU A 36 5.35 8.45 -9.29
CA GLU A 36 4.87 7.22 -8.66
C GLU A 36 3.75 7.47 -7.66
N ASP A 37 3.65 8.70 -7.13
CA ASP A 37 2.68 9.08 -6.11
C ASP A 37 1.61 10.05 -6.64
N VAL A 38 1.48 10.21 -7.96
CA VAL A 38 0.57 11.20 -8.58
C VAL A 38 -0.90 10.99 -8.21
N TRP A 39 -1.29 9.77 -7.88
CA TRP A 39 -2.65 9.41 -7.49
C TRP A 39 -2.80 9.15 -5.98
N GLU A 40 -1.75 9.41 -5.20
CA GLU A 40 -1.73 9.15 -3.77
C GLU A 40 -2.40 10.31 -3.00
N HIS A 41 -3.65 10.12 -2.61
CA HIS A 41 -4.40 11.07 -1.80
C HIS A 41 -4.76 10.44 -0.43
N PRO A 42 -4.18 10.90 0.70
CA PRO A 42 -3.01 11.79 0.81
C PRO A 42 -1.70 11.03 0.55
N PHE A 43 -0.60 11.72 0.26
CA PHE A 43 0.71 11.06 0.10
C PHE A 43 1.16 10.29 1.36
N LEU A 44 1.91 9.19 1.18
CA LEU A 44 2.36 8.30 2.27
C LEU A 44 3.89 8.18 2.38
N TRP A 45 4.64 9.17 1.90
CA TRP A 45 6.11 9.21 1.90
C TRP A 45 6.75 8.92 3.27
N GLY A 46 6.03 9.24 4.34
CA GLY A 46 6.44 9.01 5.72
C GLY A 46 7.48 10.02 6.20
N SER A 47 7.65 10.09 7.52
CA SER A 47 8.56 11.02 8.20
C SER A 47 9.52 10.35 9.17
N LYS A 48 9.33 9.04 9.41
CA LYS A 48 10.10 8.24 10.36
C LYS A 48 10.26 6.81 9.85
N ARG A 49 11.43 6.23 10.09
CA ARG A 49 11.75 4.81 9.81
C ARG A 49 12.04 4.07 11.11
N THR A 50 10.98 3.59 11.75
CA THR A 50 11.12 2.57 12.81
C THR A 50 11.30 1.20 12.16
N GLY A 51 10.52 0.94 11.10
CA GLY A 51 10.72 -0.17 10.18
C GLY A 51 11.37 0.27 8.86
N PRO A 52 11.65 -0.68 7.95
CA PRO A 52 12.22 -0.39 6.64
C PRO A 52 11.30 0.48 5.76
N ASP A 53 11.86 1.11 4.74
CA ASP A 53 11.09 1.75 3.67
C ASP A 53 10.34 0.68 2.85
N LEU A 54 9.09 0.99 2.46
CA LEU A 54 8.18 0.08 1.76
C LEU A 54 7.94 0.43 0.29
N ASP A 55 8.52 1.52 -0.22
CA ASP A 55 8.24 2.03 -1.56
C ASP A 55 8.45 0.99 -2.67
N ARG A 56 9.36 0.02 -2.44
CA ARG A 56 9.69 -1.06 -3.38
C ARG A 56 9.51 -2.44 -2.77
N VAL A 57 8.54 -2.61 -1.87
CA VAL A 57 8.28 -3.92 -1.25
C VAL A 57 7.55 -4.88 -2.19
N GLY A 58 6.87 -4.37 -3.21
CA GLY A 58 6.14 -5.19 -4.19
C GLY A 58 7.05 -6.22 -4.87
N GLY A 59 6.64 -7.49 -4.82
CA GLY A 59 7.39 -8.62 -5.37
C GLY A 59 8.66 -9.01 -4.60
N ARG A 60 9.04 -8.29 -3.54
CA ARG A 60 10.23 -8.60 -2.71
C ARG A 60 9.97 -9.77 -1.76
N TYR A 61 8.74 -9.93 -1.30
CA TYR A 61 8.31 -11.02 -0.43
C TYR A 61 7.04 -11.68 -1.00
N SER A 62 6.84 -12.96 -0.69
CA SER A 62 5.60 -13.67 -1.06
C SER A 62 4.42 -13.16 -0.24
N ASP A 63 3.20 -13.35 -0.76
CA ASP A 63 1.99 -13.03 -0.01
C ASP A 63 1.91 -13.79 1.32
N ASP A 64 2.37 -15.04 1.34
CA ASP A 64 2.41 -15.85 2.56
C ASP A 64 3.39 -15.31 3.59
N TRP A 65 4.53 -14.78 3.15
CA TRP A 65 5.45 -14.07 4.05
C TRP A 65 4.78 -12.82 4.62
N HIS A 66 4.09 -12.03 3.79
CA HIS A 66 3.35 -10.86 4.27
C HIS A 66 2.27 -11.24 5.29
N ARG A 67 1.52 -12.31 5.05
CA ARG A 67 0.51 -12.83 6.00
C ARG A 67 1.17 -13.25 7.31
N ALA A 68 2.21 -14.08 7.27
CA ALA A 68 2.91 -14.52 8.47
C ALA A 68 3.48 -13.33 9.27
N HIS A 69 4.14 -12.39 8.58
CA HIS A 69 4.70 -11.19 9.19
C HIS A 69 3.64 -10.29 9.80
N LEU A 70 2.49 -10.07 9.13
CA LEU A 70 1.41 -9.24 9.68
C LEU A 70 0.66 -9.91 10.82
N TYR A 71 0.53 -11.24 10.80
CA TYR A 71 -0.10 -11.98 11.90
C TYR A 71 0.71 -11.87 13.18
N ASN A 72 2.02 -12.12 13.10
CA ASN A 72 2.96 -11.92 14.19
C ASN A 72 4.38 -11.68 13.65
N PRO A 73 4.85 -10.42 13.60
CA PRO A 73 6.15 -10.09 13.02
C PRO A 73 7.33 -10.83 13.64
N ARG A 74 7.23 -11.17 14.94
CA ARG A 74 8.28 -11.84 15.71
C ARG A 74 8.47 -13.31 15.36
N ASP A 75 7.51 -13.93 14.67
CA ASP A 75 7.63 -15.33 14.25
C ASP A 75 8.54 -15.49 13.03
N VAL A 76 8.66 -14.44 12.21
CA VAL A 76 9.52 -14.43 11.00
C VAL A 76 10.72 -13.49 11.13
N VAL A 77 10.65 -12.50 12.03
CA VAL A 77 11.74 -11.57 12.37
C VAL A 77 11.78 -11.41 13.90
N PRO A 78 12.50 -12.27 14.65
CA PRO A 78 12.46 -12.33 16.12
C PRO A 78 12.71 -11.00 16.84
N GLU A 79 13.56 -10.15 16.28
CA GLU A 79 13.93 -8.84 16.82
C GLU A 79 12.92 -7.72 16.48
N SER A 80 11.89 -8.01 15.68
CA SER A 80 10.92 -7.03 15.22
C SER A 80 10.24 -6.30 16.37
N LYS A 81 10.08 -4.98 16.18
CA LYS A 81 9.31 -4.10 17.06
C LYS A 81 7.94 -3.73 16.48
N MET A 82 7.62 -4.26 15.31
CA MET A 82 6.32 -4.03 14.68
C MET A 82 5.21 -4.69 15.50
N PRO A 83 4.06 -4.03 15.72
CA PRO A 83 2.89 -4.65 16.32
C PRO A 83 2.36 -5.82 15.48
N ALA A 84 1.68 -6.76 16.13
CA ALA A 84 0.93 -7.82 15.46
C ALA A 84 -0.46 -7.31 15.04
N TYR A 85 -0.95 -7.72 13.88
CA TYR A 85 -2.25 -7.32 13.31
C TYR A 85 -3.17 -8.54 13.04
N PRO A 86 -3.41 -9.44 14.02
CA PRO A 86 -4.16 -10.67 13.79
C PRO A 86 -5.64 -10.43 13.42
N TRP A 87 -6.22 -9.27 13.79
CA TRP A 87 -7.61 -8.93 13.45
C TRP A 87 -7.84 -8.77 11.94
N LEU A 88 -6.80 -8.50 11.16
CA LEU A 88 -6.91 -8.41 9.70
C LEU A 88 -7.34 -9.74 9.06
N PHE A 89 -7.14 -10.86 9.77
CA PHE A 89 -7.51 -12.22 9.34
C PHE A 89 -8.96 -12.58 9.68
N THR A 90 -9.61 -11.80 10.53
CA THR A 90 -11.01 -12.01 10.93
C THR A 90 -11.94 -10.98 10.32
N ASN A 91 -11.46 -9.75 10.15
CA ASN A 91 -12.22 -8.64 9.61
C ASN A 91 -12.39 -8.78 8.09
N ARG A 92 -13.55 -8.32 7.60
CA ARG A 92 -13.90 -8.34 6.18
C ARG A 92 -14.14 -6.94 5.66
N VAL A 93 -13.81 -6.73 4.39
CA VAL A 93 -14.12 -5.52 3.64
C VAL A 93 -15.56 -5.62 3.14
N SER A 94 -16.40 -4.64 3.46
CA SER A 94 -17.80 -4.61 3.02
C SER A 94 -17.97 -4.17 1.57
N GLY A 95 -17.06 -3.34 1.07
CA GLY A 95 -17.15 -2.72 -0.25
C GLY A 95 -18.16 -1.58 -0.37
N ALA A 96 -18.93 -1.30 0.68
CA ALA A 96 -20.03 -0.32 0.67
C ALA A 96 -19.57 1.08 0.20
N ASP A 97 -18.40 1.52 0.66
CA ASP A 97 -17.88 2.86 0.35
C ASP A 97 -16.91 2.87 -0.84
N THR A 98 -16.60 1.71 -1.45
CA THR A 98 -15.52 1.64 -2.45
C THR A 98 -15.86 2.44 -3.71
N ALA A 99 -17.11 2.35 -4.18
CA ALA A 99 -17.56 3.10 -5.35
C ALA A 99 -17.49 4.62 -5.10
N GLU A 100 -18.02 5.09 -3.96
CA GLU A 100 -17.98 6.51 -3.59
C GLU A 100 -16.53 7.03 -3.47
N LYS A 101 -15.64 6.25 -2.87
CA LYS A 101 -14.22 6.59 -2.79
C LYS A 101 -13.61 6.73 -4.18
N MET A 102 -13.87 5.81 -5.10
CA MET A 102 -13.34 5.88 -6.47
C MET A 102 -13.91 7.08 -7.23
N GLU A 103 -15.18 7.43 -7.04
CA GLU A 103 -15.77 8.65 -7.61
C GLU A 103 -15.09 9.93 -7.08
N VAL A 104 -14.80 9.98 -5.78
CA VAL A 104 -14.10 11.12 -5.17
C VAL A 104 -12.65 11.19 -5.67
N MET A 105 -11.94 10.07 -5.75
CA MET A 105 -10.60 10.02 -6.33
C MET A 105 -10.60 10.45 -7.81
N ARG A 106 -11.65 10.09 -8.57
CA ARG A 106 -11.82 10.55 -9.94
C ARG A 106 -11.99 12.06 -10.05
N LYS A 107 -12.74 12.69 -9.13
CA LYS A 107 -12.83 14.15 -9.04
C LYS A 107 -11.48 14.82 -8.74
N MET A 108 -10.56 14.10 -8.10
CA MET A 108 -9.19 14.54 -7.81
C MET A 108 -8.18 14.23 -8.93
N GLY A 109 -8.63 13.65 -10.05
CA GLY A 109 -7.80 13.42 -11.24
C GLY A 109 -7.30 11.99 -11.41
N VAL A 110 -7.71 11.04 -10.56
CA VAL A 110 -7.39 9.62 -10.76
C VAL A 110 -8.27 9.05 -11.89
N PRO A 111 -7.69 8.40 -12.92
CA PRO A 111 -8.42 8.04 -14.14
C PRO A 111 -9.26 6.76 -14.00
N TYR A 112 -10.11 6.65 -12.98
CA TYR A 112 -11.05 5.52 -12.86
C TYR A 112 -12.13 5.56 -13.94
N THR A 113 -12.38 4.41 -14.57
CA THR A 113 -13.46 4.25 -15.56
C THR A 113 -14.81 4.01 -14.88
N ASP A 114 -15.91 4.26 -15.61
CA ASP A 114 -17.26 3.99 -15.10
C ASP A 114 -17.46 2.49 -14.79
N GLU A 115 -16.87 1.60 -15.60
CA GLU A 115 -16.90 0.15 -15.37
C GLU A 115 -16.19 -0.24 -14.06
N GLN A 116 -15.03 0.35 -13.79
CA GLN A 116 -14.30 0.12 -12.54
C GLN A 116 -15.13 0.57 -11.33
N ILE A 117 -15.79 1.73 -11.41
CA ILE A 117 -16.63 2.24 -10.31
C ILE A 117 -17.87 1.36 -10.12
N ALA A 118 -18.51 0.92 -11.20
CA ALA A 118 -19.69 0.07 -11.15
C ALA A 118 -19.42 -1.29 -10.48
N ASN A 119 -18.26 -1.88 -10.72
CA ASN A 119 -17.87 -3.18 -10.16
C ASN A 119 -17.13 -3.08 -8.81
N ALA A 120 -16.80 -1.86 -8.36
CA ALA A 120 -15.91 -1.60 -7.23
C ALA A 120 -16.31 -2.29 -5.93
N ALA A 121 -17.61 -2.31 -5.61
CA ALA A 121 -18.12 -2.91 -4.38
C ALA A 121 -17.98 -4.44 -4.42
N ASP A 122 -18.42 -5.06 -5.51
CA ASP A 122 -18.40 -6.51 -5.70
C ASP A 122 -16.96 -7.06 -5.76
N ASP A 123 -16.03 -6.29 -6.34
CA ASP A 123 -14.63 -6.65 -6.43
C ASP A 123 -13.95 -6.81 -5.06
N VAL A 124 -14.48 -6.21 -4.00
CA VAL A 124 -13.88 -6.26 -2.65
C VAL A 124 -14.77 -6.86 -1.58
N ASN A 125 -16.08 -6.94 -1.81
CA ASN A 125 -17.05 -7.38 -0.82
C ASN A 125 -16.70 -8.78 -0.29
N GLY A 126 -16.67 -8.91 1.03
CA GLY A 126 -16.41 -10.16 1.73
C GLY A 126 -14.93 -10.58 1.76
N LYS A 127 -14.01 -9.90 1.05
CA LYS A 127 -12.57 -10.19 1.15
C LYS A 127 -12.06 -9.88 2.55
N TYR A 128 -11.07 -10.61 3.04
CA TYR A 128 -10.46 -10.29 4.32
C TYR A 128 -9.62 -9.02 4.22
N GLU A 129 -9.53 -8.26 5.32
CA GLU A 129 -8.70 -7.06 5.38
C GLU A 129 -7.23 -7.38 5.07
N ILE A 130 -6.73 -8.54 5.52
CA ILE A 130 -5.37 -9.00 5.23
C ILE A 130 -5.12 -9.11 3.73
N ASP A 131 -6.04 -9.67 2.95
CA ASP A 131 -5.86 -9.81 1.51
C ASP A 131 -5.84 -8.45 0.83
N ALA A 132 -6.70 -7.53 1.28
CA ALA A 132 -6.71 -6.17 0.77
C ALA A 132 -5.41 -5.42 1.09
N LEU A 133 -4.83 -5.60 2.29
CA LEU A 133 -3.57 -4.98 2.68
C LEU A 133 -2.38 -5.58 1.92
N VAL A 134 -2.31 -6.91 1.79
CA VAL A 134 -1.26 -7.58 0.99
C VAL A 134 -1.33 -7.13 -0.46
N THR A 135 -2.52 -7.04 -1.05
CA THR A 135 -2.70 -6.52 -2.42
C THR A 135 -2.12 -5.10 -2.57
N TYR A 136 -2.30 -4.24 -1.56
CA TYR A 136 -1.70 -2.90 -1.56
C TYR A 136 -0.18 -2.95 -1.48
N LEU A 137 0.38 -3.71 -0.54
CA LEU A 137 1.84 -3.86 -0.40
C LEU A 137 2.50 -4.42 -1.67
N GLN A 138 1.83 -5.36 -2.35
CA GLN A 138 2.30 -5.92 -3.62
C GLN A 138 2.19 -4.94 -4.81
N ALA A 139 1.39 -3.88 -4.69
CA ALA A 139 1.28 -2.83 -5.69
C ALA A 139 2.37 -1.76 -5.56
N LEU A 140 2.99 -1.62 -4.39
CA LEU A 140 4.02 -0.60 -4.14
C LEU A 140 5.24 -0.78 -5.06
N GLY A 141 5.71 0.34 -5.60
CA GLY A 141 6.89 0.41 -6.45
C GLY A 141 6.62 0.17 -7.93
N LYS A 142 5.36 -0.06 -8.32
CA LYS A 142 4.93 -0.12 -9.72
C LYS A 142 4.77 1.29 -10.26
N THR A 143 5.25 1.53 -11.47
CA THR A 143 5.06 2.81 -12.16
C THR A 143 3.69 2.87 -12.83
N HIS A 144 3.08 4.06 -12.83
CA HIS A 144 1.84 4.31 -13.56
C HIS A 144 2.12 4.46 -15.05
N SER A 145 1.71 3.48 -15.86
CA SER A 145 1.92 3.47 -17.32
C SER A 145 1.16 4.56 -18.06
N GLU A 146 0.06 5.06 -17.47
CA GLU A 146 -0.83 6.06 -18.10
C GLU A 146 -0.43 7.51 -17.79
N TYR A 147 0.45 7.73 -16.81
CA TYR A 147 0.93 9.07 -16.49
C TYR A 147 2.01 9.49 -17.51
N THR A 148 1.56 9.93 -18.68
CA THR A 148 2.43 10.61 -19.63
C THR A 148 2.72 12.02 -19.12
N ASN A 149 4.00 12.32 -18.92
CA ASN A 149 4.51 13.58 -18.39
C ASN A 149 4.37 14.73 -19.42
N LYS A 150 3.18 14.89 -20.02
CA LYS A 150 2.86 16.01 -20.91
C LYS A 150 2.52 17.22 -20.03
N ARG A 151 3.56 17.90 -19.58
CA ARG A 151 3.46 19.34 -19.33
C ARG A 151 3.46 20.08 -20.66
#